data_AF-A0A9P9SBD6-F1
#
_entry.id   AF-A0A9P9SBD6-F1
#
_cell.length_a   1.000
_cell.length_b   1.000
_cell.length_c   1.000
_cell.angle_alpha   90.00
_cell.angle_beta   90.00
_cell.angle_gamma   90.00
#
_symmetry.space_group_name_H-M   'P 1'
#
loop_
_entity.id
_entity.type
_entity.pdbx_description
1 polymer ?
#
loop_
_entity_poly.entity_id
_entity_poly.type
_entity_poly.pdbx_seq_one_letter_code
_entity_poly.pdbx_strand_id
1 'polypeptide(L)' 'MRPRGVLKWPGITFPIESDAAQVLLGSPNGQAAGYFLAQHKHRFGKNKSIEKVTVFRPDKGNMPYLLFWVTDAPAGP' A
#
# COMPACT_ATOMS: atom_id res chain seq x y z
N MET A 1 -13.54 9.90 17.38
CA MET A 1 -12.27 10.03 18.13
C MET A 1 -11.12 9.79 17.14
N ARG A 2 -10.30 10.80 16.80
CA ARG A 2 -9.17 10.61 15.87
C ARG A 2 -8.04 9.85 16.59
N PRO A 3 -7.42 8.80 16.01
CA PRO A 3 -6.29 8.13 16.64
C PRO A 3 -5.17 9.15 16.90
N ARG A 4 -4.53 9.06 18.07
CA ARG A 4 -3.54 10.01 18.62
C ARG A 4 -2.17 10.00 17.91
N GLY A 5 -2.16 9.82 16.57
CA GLY A 5 -0.95 9.77 15.75
C GLY A 5 -0.68 8.38 15.19
N VAL A 6 0.23 8.32 14.20
CA VAL A 6 0.66 7.08 13.55
C VAL A 6 1.59 6.29 14.47
N LEU A 7 1.32 5.01 14.67
CA LEU A 7 2.14 4.11 15.49
C LEU A 7 3.52 3.90 14.85
N LYS A 8 4.56 3.70 15.67
CA LYS A 8 5.85 3.21 15.19
C LYS A 8 5.71 1.83 14.56
N TRP A 9 6.70 1.39 13.77
CA TRP A 9 6.76 0.02 13.26
C TRP A 9 6.42 -1.01 14.36
N PRO A 10 5.51 -1.98 14.12
CA PRO A 10 4.94 -2.37 12.83
C PRO A 10 3.74 -1.53 12.33
N GLY A 11 3.32 -0.49 13.05
CA GLY A 11 2.28 0.42 12.59
C GLY A 11 0.87 -0.18 12.64
N ILE A 12 0.03 0.25 11.70
CA ILE A 12 -1.34 -0.25 11.50
C ILE A 12 -1.43 -0.79 10.08
N THR A 13 -1.96 -2.01 9.94
CA THR A 13 -2.17 -2.64 8.63
C THR A 13 -3.66 -2.61 8.28
N PHE A 14 -3.96 -2.07 7.10
CA PHE A 14 -5.30 -1.99 6.55
C PHE A 14 -5.43 -2.96 5.38
N PRO A 15 -6.37 -3.92 5.42
CA PRO A 15 -6.66 -4.78 4.26
C PRO A 15 -7.16 -3.92 3.11
N ILE A 16 -6.85 -4.29 1.85
CA ILE A 16 -7.15 -3.44 0.68
C ILE A 16 -8.64 -3.15 0.54
N GLU A 17 -9.52 -4.01 1.04
CA GLU A 17 -10.97 -3.85 1.03
C GLU A 17 -11.48 -2.77 2.00
N SER A 18 -10.63 -2.29 2.92
CA SER A 18 -11.02 -1.24 3.86
C SER A 18 -10.99 0.15 3.22
N ASP A 19 -11.91 1.02 3.66
CA ASP A 19 -11.96 2.43 3.22
C ASP A 19 -10.62 3.15 3.42
N ALA A 20 -9.93 2.87 4.54
CA ALA A 20 -8.64 3.46 4.82
C ALA A 20 -7.57 3.07 3.78
N ALA A 21 -7.51 1.79 3.40
CA ALA A 21 -6.57 1.33 2.38
C ALA A 21 -6.91 1.89 0.99
N GLN A 22 -8.19 1.98 0.64
CA GLN A 22 -8.64 2.58 -0.63
C GLN A 22 -8.28 4.07 -0.72
N VAL A 23 -8.45 4.83 0.36
CA VAL A 23 -8.00 6.23 0.43
C VAL A 23 -6.49 6.34 0.26
N LEU A 24 -5.72 5.45 0.90
CA LEU A 24 -4.26 5.42 0.74
C LEU A 24 -3.84 5.01 -0.67
N LEU A 25 -4.56 4.10 -1.32
CA LEU A 25 -4.33 3.71 -2.71
C LEU A 25 -4.60 4.88 -3.68
N GLY A 26 -5.62 5.70 -3.39
CA GLY A 26 -5.93 6.90 -4.16
C GLY A 26 -4.92 8.05 -3.99
N SER A 27 -4.04 7.99 -3.00
CA SER A 27 -2.99 8.99 -2.77
C SER A 27 -1.92 8.97 -3.88
N PRO A 28 -1.11 10.03 -4.05
CA PRO A 28 -0.01 10.03 -5.03
C PRO A 28 0.94 8.84 -4.89
N ASN A 29 1.24 8.42 -3.65
CA ASN A 29 2.10 7.25 -3.39
C ASN A 29 1.42 5.93 -3.80
N GLY A 30 0.13 5.80 -3.50
CA GLY A 30 -0.66 4.63 -3.87
C GLY A 30 -0.84 4.51 -5.38
N GLN A 31 -1.15 5.61 -6.06
CA GLN A 31 -1.25 5.66 -7.52
C GLN A 31 0.09 5.29 -8.18
N ALA A 32 1.21 5.85 -7.70
CA ALA A 32 2.53 5.51 -8.21
C ALA A 32 2.83 4.00 -8.07
N ALA A 33 2.56 3.41 -6.90
CA ALA A 33 2.73 1.98 -6.68
C ALA A 33 1.81 1.14 -7.59
N GLY A 34 0.54 1.53 -7.72
CA GLY A 34 -0.43 0.84 -8.58
C GLY A 34 -0.04 0.87 -10.06
N TYR A 35 0.31 2.04 -10.60
CA TYR A 35 0.76 2.18 -11.99
C TYR A 35 2.05 1.42 -12.24
N PHE A 36 3.00 1.44 -11.30
CA PHE A 36 4.22 0.66 -11.40
C PHE A 36 3.93 -0.83 -11.61
N LEU A 37 3.05 -1.42 -10.80
CA LEU A 37 2.65 -2.83 -10.94
C LEU A 37 1.88 -3.09 -12.24
N ALA A 38 0.99 -2.16 -12.65
CA ALA A 38 0.18 -2.31 -13.85
C ALA A 38 1.01 -2.24 -15.14
N GLN A 39 2.02 -1.36 -15.21
CA GLN A 39 2.83 -1.13 -16.41
C GLN A 39 3.96 -2.16 -16.59
N HIS A 40 4.43 -2.77 -15.49
CA HIS A 40 5.59 -3.67 -15.51
C HIS A 40 5.22 -5.16 -15.42
N LYS A 41 3.99 -5.56 -15.76
CA LYS A 41 3.52 -6.96 -15.75
C LYS A 41 4.49 -7.93 -16.45
N HIS A 42 5.07 -7.50 -17.57
CA HIS A 42 6.03 -8.28 -18.34
C HIS A 42 7.33 -8.61 -17.57
N ARG A 43 7.74 -7.78 -16.61
CA ARG A 43 8.91 -8.02 -15.74
C ARG A 43 8.61 -9.01 -14.62
N PHE A 44 7.36 -9.10 -14.20
CA PHE A 44 6.92 -9.98 -13.12
C PHE A 44 6.44 -11.35 -13.61
N GLY A 45 6.24 -11.52 -14.92
CA GLY A 45 5.73 -12.75 -15.55
C GLY A 45 4.27 -13.09 -15.21
N LYS A 46 3.60 -12.26 -14.41
CA LYS A 46 2.21 -12.40 -13.98
C LYS A 46 1.68 -11.10 -13.41
N ASN A 47 0.36 -11.01 -13.26
CA ASN A 47 -0.27 -9.85 -12.64
C ASN A 47 0.09 -9.76 -11.15
N LYS A 48 0.20 -8.52 -10.67
CA LYS A 48 0.44 -8.17 -9.28
C LYS A 48 -0.61 -7.18 -8.81
N SER A 49 -1.02 -7.30 -7.55
CA SER A 49 -1.92 -6.36 -6.88
C SER A 49 -1.41 -6.03 -5.49
N ILE A 50 -1.97 -4.97 -4.89
CA ILE A 50 -1.71 -4.61 -3.51
C ILE A 50 -2.76 -5.32 -2.63
N GLU A 51 -2.33 -6.13 -1.67
CA GLU A 51 -3.20 -6.89 -0.76
C GLU A 51 -3.62 -6.05 0.45
N LYS A 52 -2.70 -5.23 0.96
CA LYS A 52 -2.90 -4.42 2.17
C LYS A 52 -1.86 -3.32 2.23
N VAL A 53 -2.14 -2.30 3.05
CA VAL A 53 -1.24 -1.16 3.27
C VAL A 53 -0.93 -1.05 4.76
N THR A 54 0.36 -1.03 5.10
CA THR A 54 0.81 -0.74 6.47
C THR A 54 1.28 0.70 6.56
N VAL A 55 0.73 1.45 7.51
CA VAL A 55 1.14 2.82 7.81
C VAL A 55 1.89 2.83 9.13
N PHE A 56 3.11 3.37 9.14
CA PHE A 56 3.92 3.43 10.35
C PHE A 56 4.79 4.68 10.40
N ARG A 57 5.15 5.10 11.60
CA ARG A 57 6.18 6.10 11.84
C ARG A 57 7.55 5.39 11.88
N PRO A 58 8.53 5.79 11.06
CA PRO A 58 9.87 5.21 11.13
C PRO A 58 10.61 5.71 12.38
N ASP A 59 11.64 4.98 12.82
CA ASP A 59 12.53 5.45 13.90
C ASP A 59 13.39 6.64 13.48
N LYS A 60 13.73 6.72 12.20
CA LYS A 60 14.42 7.84 11.56
C LYS A 60 13.52 8.40 10.46
N GLY A 61 13.04 9.62 10.64
CA GLY A 61 12.17 10.30 9.67
C GLY A 61 11.04 11.08 10.33
N ASN A 62 10.59 12.13 9.65
CA ASN A 62 9.57 13.05 10.17
C ASN A 62 8.18 12.82 9.57
N MET A 63 8.05 11.94 8.59
CA MET A 63 6.78 11.60 7.94
C MET A 63 6.42 10.13 8.13
N PRO A 64 5.13 9.78 8.18
CA PRO A 64 4.67 8.40 8.10
C PRO A 64 5.11 7.74 6.79
N TYR A 65 5.46 6.46 6.86
CA TYR A 65 5.78 5.62 5.71
C TYR A 65 4.57 4.74 5.36
N LEU A 66 4.43 4.46 4.07
CA LEU A 66 3.45 3.51 3.54
C LEU A 66 4.21 2.29 3.01
N LEU A 67 3.83 1.11 3.49
CA LEU A 67 4.28 -0.17 2.95
C LEU A 67 3.11 -0.82 2.21
N PHE A 68 3.28 -0.99 0.90
CA PHE A 68 2.33 -1.68 0.04
C PHE A 68 2.74 -3.15 -0.08
N TRP A 69 1.91 -4.04 0.45
CA TRP A 69 2.14 -5.48 0.35
C TRP A 69 1.64 -5.98 -0.99
N VAL A 70 2.53 -6.57 -1.78
CA VAL A 70 2.23 -7.02 -3.14
C VAL A 70 1.98 -8.53 -3.14
N THR A 71 0.88 -8.93 -3.79
CA THR A 71 0.53 -10.34 -4.01
C THR A 71 0.38 -10.64 -5.50
N ASP A 72 0.36 -11.93 -5.83
CA ASP A 72 -0.04 -12.38 -7.17
C ASP A 72 -1.52 -12.09 -7.38
N ALA A 73 -1.85 -11.54 -8.54
CA ALA A 73 -3.22 -11.31 -8.95
C ALA A 73 -3.60 -12.27 -10.09
N PRO A 74 -4.88 -12.63 -10.23
CA PRO A 74 -5.36 -13.37 -11.39
C PRO A 74 -4.95 -12.69 -12.69
N ALA A 75 -4.82 -13.48 -13.76
CA ALA A 75 -4.88 -12.91 -15.10
C ALA A 75 -6.19 -12.11 -15.17
N GLY A 76 -6.11 -10.84 -15.62
CA GLY A 76 -7.31 -10.06 -15.83
C GLY A 76 -8.19 -10.73 -16.89
N PRO A 77 -9.45 -10.29 -17.05
CA PRO A 77 -10.23 -10.67 -18.22
C PRO A 77 -9.47 -10.32 -19.52
#